data_AF-A0A520JGU4-F1
#
_entry.id   AF-A0A520JGU4-F1
#
_cell.length_a   1.000
_cell.length_b   1.000
_cell.length_c   1.000
_cell.angle_alpha   90.00
_cell.angle_beta   90.00
_cell.angle_gamma   90.00
#
_symmetry.space_group_name_H-M   'P 1'
#
loop_
_entity.id
_entity.type
_entity.pdbx_description
1 polymer ?
#
loop_
_entity_poly.entity_id
_entity_poly.type
_entity_poly.pdbx_seq_one_letter_code
_entity_poly.pdbx_strand_id
1 'polypeptide(L)'
;KRDPLTADCVMMYAQRGSGRRSSFYSDYTFGCWTEDGTLLPVGKAYSGITDEELKKLDSFVRNHTVGRFGPVREVDKTLVLEIAFDSIHESKRHKSGVAMRFPRIARIRTDKPAAEADTVVGLKRLIT
;
A
#
# COMPACT_ATOMS: atom_id res chain seq x y z
N LYS A 1 8.57 -23.83 -4.32
CA LYS A 1 8.51 -22.37 -4.57
C LYS A 1 8.20 -21.74 -3.22
N ARG A 2 9.04 -20.82 -2.70
CA ARG A 2 8.82 -20.23 -1.37
C ARG A 2 7.55 -19.39 -1.42
N ASP A 3 6.67 -19.54 -0.44
CA ASP A 3 5.47 -18.72 -0.35
C ASP A 3 5.87 -17.25 -0.15
N PRO A 4 5.20 -16.30 -0.81
CA PRO A 4 5.50 -14.89 -0.65
C PRO A 4 5.23 -14.46 0.80
N LEU A 5 6.03 -13.53 1.30
CA LEU A 5 5.72 -12.84 2.54
C LEU A 5 4.51 -11.93 2.31
N THR A 6 3.71 -11.73 3.36
CA THR A 6 2.57 -10.82 3.32
C THR A 6 2.62 -9.82 4.47
N ALA A 7 2.03 -8.64 4.24
CA ALA A 7 1.79 -7.63 5.26
C ALA A 7 0.51 -6.85 4.97
N ASP A 8 -0.25 -6.56 6.00
CA ASP A 8 -1.44 -5.71 5.94
C ASP A 8 -1.03 -4.23 6.05
N CYS A 9 -1.16 -3.48 4.97
CA CYS A 9 -0.70 -2.09 4.88
C CYS A 9 -1.87 -1.13 4.61
N VAL A 10 -1.82 0.07 5.17
CA VAL A 10 -2.85 1.10 4.97
C VAL A 10 -2.57 1.87 3.68
N MET A 11 -3.59 2.05 2.83
CA MET A 11 -3.48 2.88 1.64
C MET A 11 -3.32 4.35 2.04
N MET A 12 -2.27 5.00 1.54
CA MET A 12 -1.95 6.38 1.84
C MET A 12 -2.22 7.31 0.67
N TYR A 13 -1.75 6.91 -0.51
CA TYR A 13 -1.78 7.72 -1.71
C TYR A 13 -2.10 6.88 -2.93
N ALA A 14 -2.68 7.50 -3.93
CA ALA A 14 -2.92 6.87 -5.22
C ALA A 14 -2.60 7.82 -6.37
N GLN A 15 -2.10 7.27 -7.46
CA GLN A 15 -1.84 7.98 -8.71
C GLN A 15 -2.48 7.25 -9.87
N ARG A 16 -2.87 8.01 -10.90
CA ARG A 16 -3.34 7.44 -12.16
C ARG A 16 -2.27 6.58 -12.82
N GLY A 17 -2.70 5.47 -13.39
CA GLY A 17 -1.83 4.59 -14.17
C GLY A 17 -1.38 5.24 -15.47
N SER A 18 -0.60 4.49 -16.23
CA SER A 18 -0.21 4.83 -17.60
C SER A 18 -0.85 3.86 -18.60
N GLY A 19 -0.82 4.22 -19.89
CA GLY A 19 -1.32 3.38 -20.97
C GLY A 19 -2.79 2.98 -20.79
N ARG A 20 -3.09 1.68 -20.82
CA ARG A 20 -4.46 1.12 -20.70
C ARG A 20 -5.14 1.43 -19.36
N ARG A 21 -4.39 1.80 -18.32
CA ARG A 21 -4.93 2.15 -16.99
C ARG A 21 -4.89 3.66 -16.71
N SER A 22 -4.73 4.50 -17.72
CA SER A 22 -4.64 5.96 -17.56
C SER A 22 -5.88 6.60 -16.94
N SER A 23 -7.05 6.01 -17.13
CA SER A 23 -8.31 6.47 -16.54
C SER A 23 -8.52 6.08 -15.07
N PHE A 24 -7.71 5.15 -14.55
CA PHE A 24 -7.85 4.60 -13.20
C PHE A 24 -6.71 5.03 -12.30
N TYR A 25 -7.02 5.35 -11.05
CA TYR A 25 -6.02 5.29 -9.99
C TYR A 25 -5.57 3.83 -9.85
N SER A 26 -4.29 3.56 -10.08
CA SER A 26 -3.77 2.19 -10.15
C SER A 26 -2.32 2.04 -9.68
N ASP A 27 -1.67 3.12 -9.24
CA ASP A 27 -0.42 3.09 -8.51
C ASP A 27 -0.69 3.55 -7.07
N TYR A 28 -0.57 2.62 -6.12
CA TYR A 28 -0.95 2.82 -4.72
C TYR A 28 0.29 2.83 -3.84
N THR A 29 0.45 3.90 -3.06
CA THR A 29 1.43 3.96 -1.97
C THR A 29 0.76 3.57 -0.68
N PHE A 30 1.39 2.65 0.04
CA PHE A 30 0.87 2.12 1.30
C PHE A 30 1.92 2.21 2.40
N GLY A 31 1.44 2.24 3.63
CA GLY A 31 2.26 2.42 4.83
C GLY A 31 1.87 1.48 5.95
N CYS A 32 2.76 1.40 6.93
CA CYS A 32 2.56 0.69 8.20
C CYS A 32 2.73 1.66 9.36
N TRP A 33 2.07 1.35 10.48
CA TRP A 33 2.13 2.19 11.67
C TRP A 33 3.47 2.06 12.36
N THR A 34 4.01 3.19 12.80
CA THR A 34 5.10 3.23 13.76
C THR A 34 4.55 3.16 15.19
N GLU A 35 5.44 2.97 16.17
CA GLU A 35 5.06 2.92 17.59
C GLU A 35 4.53 4.26 18.11
N ASP A 36 4.91 5.38 17.49
CA ASP A 36 4.41 6.72 17.82
C ASP A 36 3.07 7.06 17.14
N GLY A 37 2.45 6.10 16.44
CA GLY A 37 1.16 6.28 15.77
C GLY A 37 1.24 7.03 14.44
N THR A 38 2.44 7.26 13.91
CA THR A 38 2.60 7.84 12.57
C THR A 38 2.55 6.77 11.48
N LEU A 39 1.99 7.13 10.32
CA LEU A 39 1.92 6.22 9.18
C LEU A 39 3.05 6.52 8.20
N LEU A 40 3.97 5.56 8.00
CA LEU A 40 5.11 5.74 7.11
C LEU A 40 5.01 4.85 5.86
N PRO A 41 5.31 5.38 4.67
CA PRO A 41 5.34 4.59 3.44
C PRO A 41 6.37 3.46 3.51
N VAL A 42 5.96 2.26 3.10
CA VAL A 42 6.81 1.05 3.08
C VAL A 42 6.94 0.44 1.69
N GLY A 43 6.06 0.85 0.76
CA GLY A 43 6.11 0.38 -0.61
C GLY A 43 5.07 1.03 -1.51
N LYS A 44 5.09 0.60 -2.78
CA LYS A 44 4.08 0.93 -3.78
C LYS A 44 3.71 -0.31 -4.58
N ALA A 45 2.45 -0.47 -4.93
CA ALA A 45 1.99 -1.57 -5.77
C ALA A 45 1.04 -1.06 -6.86
N TYR A 46 1.15 -1.69 -8.02
CA TYR A 46 0.35 -1.40 -9.22
C TYR A 46 -0.22 -2.66 -9.88
N SER A 47 -0.02 -3.82 -9.24
CA SER A 47 -0.35 -5.15 -9.75
C SER A 47 -0.96 -6.03 -8.66
N GLY A 48 -1.43 -7.23 -9.05
CA GLY A 48 -2.01 -8.22 -8.14
C GLY A 48 -3.53 -8.15 -7.97
N ILE A 49 -4.18 -7.18 -8.62
CA ILE A 49 -5.64 -7.00 -8.60
C ILE A 49 -6.29 -7.35 -9.94
N THR A 50 -7.52 -7.84 -9.84
CA THR A 50 -8.45 -8.01 -10.96
C THR A 50 -9.00 -6.66 -11.44
N ASP A 51 -9.63 -6.65 -12.62
CA ASP A 51 -10.28 -5.43 -13.13
C ASP A 51 -11.47 -4.97 -12.28
N GLU A 52 -12.14 -5.91 -11.59
CA GLU A 52 -13.21 -5.59 -10.65
C GLU A 52 -12.67 -4.88 -9.41
N GLU A 53 -11.60 -5.42 -8.82
CA GLU A 53 -10.91 -4.80 -7.68
C GLU A 53 -10.30 -3.45 -8.06
N LEU A 54 -9.78 -3.31 -9.27
CA LEU A 54 -9.30 -2.02 -9.78
C LEU A 54 -10.42 -0.96 -9.78
N LYS A 55 -11.63 -1.32 -10.22
CA LYS A 55 -12.79 -0.41 -10.17
C LYS A 55 -13.18 -0.06 -8.73
N LYS A 56 -13.12 -1.03 -7.81
CA LYS A 56 -13.39 -0.79 -6.38
C LYS A 56 -12.40 0.20 -5.78
N LEU A 57 -11.10 0.00 -6.03
CA LEU A 57 -10.05 0.90 -5.55
C LEU A 57 -10.13 2.29 -6.20
N ASP A 58 -10.42 2.39 -7.50
CA ASP A 58 -10.62 3.67 -8.16
C ASP A 58 -11.80 4.46 -7.57
N SER A 59 -12.93 3.77 -7.32
CA SER A 59 -14.09 4.35 -6.64
C SER A 59 -13.75 4.82 -5.23
N PHE A 60 -13.05 3.98 -4.44
CA PHE A 60 -12.58 4.32 -3.11
C PHE A 60 -11.72 5.59 -3.14
N VAL A 61 -10.68 5.63 -3.99
CA VAL A 61 -9.79 6.80 -4.08
C VAL A 61 -10.56 8.08 -4.39
N ARG A 62 -11.55 8.02 -5.30
CA ARG A 62 -12.36 9.20 -5.66
C ARG A 62 -13.22 9.70 -4.50
N ASN A 63 -13.80 8.80 -3.73
CA ASN A 63 -14.73 9.14 -2.65
C ASN A 63 -14.02 9.49 -1.34
N HIS A 64 -12.79 9.01 -1.16
CA HIS A 64 -12.01 9.16 0.07
C HIS A 64 -10.80 10.08 -0.08
N THR A 65 -10.71 10.84 -1.19
CA THR A 65 -9.63 11.83 -1.37
C THR A 65 -9.77 12.95 -0.35
N VAL A 66 -8.75 13.14 0.49
CA VAL A 66 -8.63 14.25 1.45
C VAL A 66 -7.57 15.28 1.05
N GLY A 67 -6.69 14.95 0.09
CA GLY A 67 -5.63 15.85 -0.35
C GLY A 67 -5.22 15.60 -1.81
N ARG A 68 -4.67 16.64 -2.45
CA ARG A 68 -4.22 16.58 -3.85
C ARG A 68 -2.86 17.24 -4.02
N PHE A 69 -1.92 16.48 -4.58
CA PHE A 69 -0.55 16.93 -4.85
C PHE A 69 -0.21 16.61 -6.32
N GLY A 70 -0.56 17.53 -7.21
CA GLY A 70 -0.46 17.30 -8.66
C GLY A 70 -1.26 16.06 -9.12
N PRO A 71 -0.60 15.03 -9.67
CA PRO A 71 -1.26 13.80 -10.09
C PRO A 71 -1.60 12.85 -8.91
N VAL A 72 -1.02 13.08 -7.74
CA VAL A 72 -1.19 12.23 -6.56
C VAL A 72 -2.45 12.64 -5.79
N ARG A 73 -3.20 11.66 -5.31
CA ARG A 73 -4.30 11.81 -4.36
C ARG A 73 -3.90 11.23 -3.04
N GLU A 74 -4.18 11.96 -1.98
CA GLU A 74 -4.12 11.46 -0.61
C GLU A 74 -5.52 11.02 -0.19
N VAL A 75 -5.60 9.84 0.45
CA VAL A 75 -6.85 9.28 0.96
C VAL A 75 -6.88 9.26 2.48
N ASP A 76 -8.06 9.14 3.07
CA ASP A 76 -8.37 9.19 4.52
C ASP A 76 -7.81 8.04 5.40
N LYS A 77 -6.76 7.33 4.95
CA LYS A 77 -6.04 6.26 5.69
C LYS A 77 -6.94 5.20 6.35
N THR A 78 -8.09 4.90 5.75
CA THR A 78 -9.06 3.94 6.30
C THR A 78 -8.96 2.54 5.67
N LEU A 79 -8.48 2.45 4.43
CA LEU A 79 -8.46 1.19 3.68
C LEU A 79 -7.16 0.41 3.89
N VAL A 80 -7.30 -0.87 4.26
CA VAL A 80 -6.19 -1.82 4.39
C VAL A 80 -6.09 -2.71 3.14
N LEU A 81 -4.87 -2.94 2.69
CA LEU A 81 -4.52 -3.84 1.60
C LEU A 81 -3.57 -4.92 2.14
N GLU A 82 -3.86 -6.18 1.83
CA GLU A 82 -2.88 -7.23 2.03
C GLU A 82 -1.88 -7.17 0.89
N ILE A 83 -0.61 -6.97 1.20
CA ILE A 83 0.48 -6.84 0.23
C ILE A 83 1.35 -8.09 0.28
N ALA A 84 1.43 -8.80 -0.84
CA ALA A 84 2.39 -9.88 -1.03
C ALA A 84 3.70 -9.33 -1.61
N PHE A 85 4.84 -9.79 -1.10
CA PHE A 85 6.17 -9.35 -1.54
C PHE A 85 7.19 -10.48 -1.42
N ASP A 86 8.33 -10.32 -2.11
CA ASP A 86 9.35 -11.37 -2.20
C ASP A 86 10.34 -11.30 -1.03
N SER A 87 10.81 -10.09 -0.71
CA SER A 87 11.72 -9.81 0.41
C SER A 87 11.56 -8.37 0.88
N ILE A 88 12.10 -8.07 2.05
CA ILE A 88 12.20 -6.71 2.58
C ILE A 88 13.63 -6.45 3.03
N HIS A 89 14.14 -5.26 2.71
CA HIS A 89 15.51 -4.87 3.04
C HIS A 89 15.52 -3.58 3.85
N GLU A 90 16.59 -3.38 4.61
CA GLU A 90 16.86 -2.09 5.26
C GLU A 90 17.09 -1.01 4.20
N SER A 91 16.55 0.19 4.44
CA SER A 91 16.71 1.33 3.54
C SER A 91 16.98 2.62 4.30
N LYS A 92 18.14 3.23 4.02
CA LYS A 92 18.47 4.58 4.50
C LYS A 92 17.75 5.70 3.74
N ARG A 93 17.10 5.37 2.62
CA ARG A 93 16.40 6.33 1.74
C ARG A 93 14.96 6.59 2.21
N HIS A 94 14.32 5.59 2.81
CA HIS A 94 12.92 5.68 3.22
C HIS A 94 12.82 5.96 4.72
N LYS A 95 11.93 6.87 5.11
CA LYS A 95 11.72 7.22 6.53
C LYS A 95 11.32 6.03 7.40
N SER A 96 10.65 5.03 6.83
CA SER A 96 10.29 3.77 7.50
C SER A 96 11.51 2.88 7.79
N GLY A 97 12.66 3.16 7.18
CA GLY A 97 13.87 2.34 7.31
C GLY A 97 13.82 1.04 6.50
N VAL A 98 12.80 0.84 5.66
CA VAL A 98 12.59 -0.42 4.91
C VAL A 98 12.24 -0.18 3.45
N ALA A 99 12.50 -1.19 2.61
CA ALA A 99 12.07 -1.24 1.21
C ALA A 99 11.58 -2.65 0.85
N MET A 100 10.32 -2.77 0.44
CA MET A 100 9.75 -4.02 -0.07
C MET A 100 10.18 -4.31 -1.52
N ARG A 101 10.45 -5.58 -1.83
CA ARG A 101 10.78 -6.05 -3.18
C ARG A 101 9.58 -6.75 -3.82
N PHE A 102 9.27 -6.32 -5.04
CA PHE A 102 8.14 -6.79 -5.85
C PHE A 102 6.79 -6.85 -5.10
N PRO A 103 6.42 -5.78 -4.36
CA PRO A 103 5.11 -5.72 -3.73
C PRO A 103 3.99 -5.75 -4.76
N ARG A 104 2.97 -6.56 -4.49
CA ARG A 104 1.72 -6.65 -5.24
C ARG A 104 0.57 -6.78 -4.26
N ILE A 105 -0.60 -6.29 -4.64
CA ILE A 105 -1.80 -6.43 -3.80
C ILE A 105 -2.24 -7.90 -3.88
N ALA A 106 -2.38 -8.55 -2.73
CA ALA A 106 -2.93 -9.90 -2.63
C ALA A 106 -4.46 -9.87 -2.53
N ARG A 107 -5.00 -8.95 -1.73
CA ARG A 107 -6.45 -8.67 -1.62
C ARG A 107 -6.74 -7.36 -0.91
N ILE A 108 -7.96 -6.87 -1.08
CA ILE A 108 -8.50 -5.72 -0.33
C ILE A 108 -9.06 -6.23 1.02
N ARG A 109 -8.62 -5.65 2.14
CA ARG A 109 -8.99 -6.08 3.49
C ARG A 109 -10.17 -5.27 4.04
N THR A 110 -11.37 -5.55 3.54
CA THR A 110 -12.60 -4.95 4.10
C THR A 110 -12.95 -5.48 5.48
N ASP A 111 -12.34 -6.60 5.89
CA ASP A 111 -12.50 -7.25 7.19
C ASP A 111 -11.65 -6.64 8.31
N LYS A 112 -10.68 -5.77 7.98
CA LYS A 112 -9.67 -5.28 8.92
C LYS A 112 -9.66 -3.74 8.98
N PRO A 113 -9.86 -3.12 10.17
CA PRO A 113 -9.75 -1.67 10.30
C PRO A 113 -8.29 -1.22 10.22
N ALA A 114 -8.06 0.03 9.78
CA ALA A 114 -6.71 0.58 9.61
C ALA A 114 -5.85 0.50 10.88
N ALA A 115 -6.44 0.65 12.06
CA ALA A 115 -5.71 0.57 13.34
C ALA A 115 -5.09 -0.82 13.63
N GLU A 116 -5.58 -1.88 12.96
CA GLU A 116 -5.09 -3.26 13.10
C GLU A 116 -4.13 -3.67 11.95
N ALA A 117 -3.75 -2.72 11.10
CA ALA A 117 -2.73 -2.95 10.08
C ALA A 117 -1.34 -3.18 10.71
N ASP A 118 -0.44 -3.80 9.96
CA ASP A 118 0.89 -4.13 10.45
C ASP A 118 1.71 -2.89 10.78
N THR A 119 2.74 -3.11 11.61
CA THR A 119 3.66 -2.06 12.06
C THR A 119 4.99 -2.11 11.34
N VAL A 120 5.67 -0.96 11.27
CA VAL A 120 7.03 -0.86 10.73
C VAL A 120 8.01 -1.74 11.52
N VAL A 121 7.81 -1.87 12.84
CA VAL A 121 8.61 -2.77 13.69
C VAL A 121 8.39 -4.24 13.29
N GLY A 122 7.14 -4.64 13.02
CA GLY A 122 6.81 -5.97 12.51
C GLY A 122 7.53 -6.25 11.19
N LEU A 123 7.47 -5.32 10.25
CA LEU A 123 8.17 -5.43 8.97
C LEU A 123 9.69 -5.57 9.11
N LYS A 124 10.31 -4.83 10.03
CA LYS A 124 11.76 -4.92 10.27
C LYS A 124 12.22 -6.31 10.74
N ARG A 125 11.34 -7.06 11.41
CA ARG A 125 11.63 -8.46 11.83
C ARG A 125 11.67 -9.44 10.65
N LEU A 126 11.14 -9.05 9.50
CA LEU A 126 11.13 -9.84 8.28
C LEU A 126 12.33 -9.53 7.37
N ILE A 127 13.20 -8.57 7.75
CA ILE A 127 14.38 -8.20 6.95
C ILE A 127 15.25 -9.43 6.72
N THR A 128 15.54 -9.69 5.45
CA THR A 128 16.39 -10.79 5.00
C THR A 128 17.49 -10.29 4.06
#